data_AF-A0A956KA41-F1
#
_entry.id   AF-A0A956KA41-F1
#
_cell.length_a   1.000
_cell.length_b   1.000
_cell.length_c   1.000
_cell.angle_alpha   90.00
_cell.angle_beta   90.00
_cell.angle_gamma   90.00
#
_symmetry.space_group_name_H-M   'P 1'
#
loop_
_entity.id
_entity.type
_entity.pdbx_description
1 polymer ?
#
loop_
_entity_poly.entity_id
_entity_poly.type
_entity_poly.pdbx_seq_one_letter_code
_entity_poly.pdbx_strand_id
1 'polypeptide(L)'
;ELGPRMGELYPVVAGLAAGERVVVHGAFAIDADLQIRGGASMMSAAADADASASAAGDGARIELRGPAREQLAAVLQAYLAMQVALADDEWKQAQAAGSRLRDAAKAVKLEGQAAETWKPMAAVFERRGDEAAQSKAIEGARGAFLALSIESKALLQIFGNPLEVPVRLAFCPMANADAGAEWIQADETVDNSYFGAAMLRCGEIRATVEPGQYLLGSAR
;
A
#
# COMPACT_ATOMS: atom_id res chain seq x y z
N GLU A 1 34.89 -6.66 3.65
CA GLU A 1 35.60 -7.96 3.62
C GLU A 1 36.71 -7.98 4.66
N LEU A 2 36.75 -9.03 5.48
CA LEU A 2 37.76 -9.23 6.52
C LEU A 2 38.74 -10.31 6.05
N GLY A 3 40.02 -10.10 6.33
CA GLY A 3 41.08 -11.07 6.10
C GLY A 3 41.25 -12.06 7.28
N PRO A 4 42.26 -12.93 7.22
CA PRO A 4 42.48 -13.96 8.23
C PRO A 4 42.72 -13.36 9.62
N ARG A 5 42.13 -13.97 10.66
CA ARG A 5 42.25 -13.54 12.06
C ARG A 5 43.72 -13.52 12.49
N MET A 6 44.17 -12.40 13.07
CA MET A 6 45.50 -12.23 13.64
C MET A 6 45.39 -11.90 15.14
N GLY A 7 45.33 -12.95 15.97
CA GLY A 7 45.12 -12.80 17.42
C GLY A 7 43.74 -12.24 17.73
N GLU A 8 43.68 -11.09 18.39
CA GLU A 8 42.43 -10.38 18.73
C GLU A 8 41.97 -9.39 17.65
N LEU A 9 42.68 -9.32 16.51
CA LEU A 9 42.41 -8.36 15.44
C LEU A 9 42.05 -9.08 14.14
N TYR A 10 41.21 -8.43 13.34
CA TYR A 10 40.88 -8.83 11.97
C TYR A 10 41.35 -7.73 11.01
N PRO A 11 42.24 -8.03 10.04
CA PRO A 11 42.58 -7.07 9.00
C PRO A 11 41.36 -6.84 8.09
N VAL A 12 41.08 -5.59 7.74
CA VAL A 12 40.02 -5.24 6.79
C VAL A 12 40.63 -5.22 5.39
N VAL A 13 40.16 -6.12 4.51
CA VAL A 13 40.69 -6.28 3.15
C VAL A 13 39.96 -5.37 2.16
N ALA A 14 38.66 -5.12 2.38
CA ALA A 14 37.86 -4.21 1.57
C ALA A 14 36.63 -3.69 2.35
N GLY A 15 36.02 -2.59 1.88
CA GLY A 15 34.73 -2.09 2.39
C GLY A 15 34.80 -1.02 3.49
N LEU A 16 36.00 -0.58 3.89
CA LEU A 16 36.21 0.59 4.76
C LEU A 16 37.42 1.39 4.27
N ALA A 17 37.41 2.70 4.52
CA ALA A 17 38.53 3.61 4.23
C ALA A 17 39.28 4.02 5.51
N ALA A 18 40.57 4.37 5.34
CA ALA A 18 41.39 4.85 6.45
C ALA A 18 40.81 6.17 7.01
N GLY A 19 40.56 6.21 8.32
CA GLY A 19 39.94 7.35 9.01
C GLY A 19 38.45 7.18 9.29
N GLU A 20 37.80 6.15 8.76
CA GLU A 20 36.42 5.81 9.11
C GLU A 20 36.35 5.26 10.55
N ARG A 21 35.32 5.70 11.28
CA ARG A 21 35.09 5.29 12.67
C ARG A 21 34.15 4.10 12.70
N VAL A 22 34.53 3.06 13.43
CA VAL A 22 33.73 1.85 13.62
C VAL A 22 33.32 1.68 15.07
N VAL A 23 32.17 1.07 15.29
CA VAL A 23 31.67 0.75 16.63
C VAL A 23 32.34 -0.53 17.12
N VAL A 24 33.09 -0.46 18.21
CA VAL A 24 33.79 -1.62 18.81
C VAL A 24 33.01 -2.26 19.97
N HIS A 25 32.06 -1.55 20.56
CA HIS A 25 31.18 -2.04 21.63
C HIS A 25 29.75 -1.57 21.40
N GLY A 26 28.78 -2.48 21.54
CA GLY A 26 27.36 -2.14 21.44
C GLY A 26 26.78 -2.12 20.02
N ALA A 27 27.52 -2.59 19.01
CA ALA A 27 27.03 -2.67 17.62
C ALA A 27 25.68 -3.41 17.52
N PHE A 28 25.48 -4.48 18.29
CA PHE A 28 24.22 -5.22 18.33
C PHE A 28 23.05 -4.41 18.90
N ALA A 29 23.27 -3.63 19.97
CA ALA A 29 22.21 -2.82 20.58
C ALA A 29 21.78 -1.66 19.67
N ILE A 30 22.74 -1.05 18.96
CA ILE A 30 22.48 0.00 17.98
C ILE A 30 21.70 -0.58 16.79
N ASP A 31 22.11 -1.76 16.31
CA ASP A 31 21.42 -2.45 15.23
C ASP A 31 20.00 -2.87 15.64
N ALA A 32 19.81 -3.36 16.87
CA ALA A 32 18.51 -3.71 17.41
C ALA A 32 17.58 -2.49 17.54
N ASP A 33 18.06 -1.34 18.02
CA ASP A 33 17.26 -0.11 18.07
C ASP A 33 16.88 0.39 16.68
N LEU A 34 17.80 0.31 15.70
CA LEU A 34 17.52 0.65 14.31
C LEU A 34 16.45 -0.27 13.71
N GLN A 35 16.54 -1.58 13.95
CA GLN A 35 15.55 -2.56 13.51
C GLN A 35 14.19 -2.37 14.16
N ILE A 36 14.15 -2.08 15.47
CA ILE A 36 12.89 -1.81 16.20
C ILE A 36 12.19 -0.58 15.64
N ARG A 37 12.93 0.41 15.15
CA ARG A 37 12.39 1.62 14.49
C ARG A 37 12.03 1.40 13.01
N GLY A 38 12.03 0.16 12.53
CA GLY A 38 11.70 -0.19 11.15
C GLY A 38 12.82 0.05 10.14
N GLY A 39 14.04 0.37 10.60
CA GLY A 39 15.23 0.46 9.75
C GLY A 39 15.79 -0.93 9.40
N ALA A 40 16.46 -1.04 8.25
CA ALA A 40 17.15 -2.27 7.87
C ALA A 40 18.34 -2.55 8.80
N SER A 41 18.60 -3.81 9.12
CA SER A 41 19.79 -4.22 9.89
C SER A 41 21.07 -3.85 9.14
N MET A 42 21.99 -3.20 9.84
CA MET A 42 23.36 -2.93 9.40
C MET A 42 24.23 -4.20 9.47
N MET A 43 23.79 -5.23 10.20
CA MET A 43 24.50 -6.50 10.40
C MET A 43 24.06 -7.60 9.42
N SER A 44 22.92 -7.45 8.74
CA SER A 44 22.61 -8.27 7.57
C SER A 44 23.44 -7.76 6.39
N ALA A 45 24.46 -8.50 6.00
CA ALA A 45 25.31 -8.13 4.88
C ALA A 45 24.46 -8.02 3.60
N ALA A 46 24.55 -6.86 2.94
CA ALA A 46 24.37 -6.77 1.50
C ALA A 46 25.56 -7.49 0.83
N ALA A 47 25.53 -8.81 0.86
CA ALA A 47 26.37 -9.66 0.02
C ALA A 47 25.42 -10.28 -1.01
N ASP A 48 25.71 -9.99 -2.26
CA ASP A 48 24.98 -10.34 -3.48
C ASP A 48 23.80 -9.42 -3.81
N ALA A 49 24.12 -8.43 -4.64
CA ALA A 49 23.19 -7.96 -5.65
C ALA A 49 22.73 -9.18 -6.47
N ASP A 50 21.42 -9.28 -6.66
CA ASP A 50 20.63 -10.39 -7.17
C ASP A 50 20.18 -11.49 -6.19
N ALA A 51 18.85 -11.54 -6.08
CA ALA A 51 18.00 -12.60 -5.56
C ALA A 51 18.09 -12.97 -4.07
N SER A 52 17.05 -12.51 -3.35
CA SER A 52 16.41 -13.19 -2.22
C SER A 52 17.08 -13.06 -0.85
N ALA A 53 16.65 -12.06 -0.08
CA ALA A 53 15.91 -12.27 1.18
C ALA A 53 15.47 -10.95 1.85
N SER A 54 14.16 -10.73 1.97
CA SER A 54 13.59 -10.30 3.26
C SER A 54 12.14 -10.78 3.35
N ALA A 55 11.96 -11.93 4.00
CA ALA A 55 10.66 -12.47 4.36
C ALA A 55 10.07 -11.65 5.52
N ALA A 56 9.35 -10.59 5.15
CA ALA A 56 8.32 -9.95 5.96
C ALA A 56 7.15 -9.61 5.02
N GLY A 57 6.39 -10.63 4.64
CA GLY A 57 5.06 -10.46 4.03
C GLY A 57 4.97 -9.63 2.74
N ASP A 58 5.97 -9.65 1.87
CA ASP A 58 5.84 -9.10 0.53
C ASP A 58 5.05 -10.09 -0.34
N GLY A 59 3.77 -9.80 -0.59
CA GLY A 59 3.07 -10.41 -1.71
C GLY A 59 3.89 -10.19 -2.98
N ALA A 60 4.00 -11.21 -3.84
CA ALA A 60 4.77 -11.13 -5.08
C ALA A 60 4.33 -9.89 -5.87
N ARG A 61 5.24 -8.92 -6.03
CA ARG A 61 4.98 -7.71 -6.82
C ARG A 61 4.92 -8.10 -8.28
N ILE A 62 3.86 -7.68 -8.97
CA ILE A 62 3.57 -8.05 -10.36
C ILE A 62 3.54 -6.77 -11.19
N GLU A 63 4.52 -6.64 -12.09
CA GLU A 63 4.60 -5.51 -13.00
C GLU A 63 3.49 -5.60 -14.07
N LEU A 64 2.66 -4.56 -14.13
CA LEU A 64 1.61 -4.43 -15.14
C LEU A 64 2.16 -3.84 -16.44
N ARG A 65 1.76 -4.39 -17.59
CA ARG A 65 2.11 -3.86 -18.92
C ARG A 65 0.89 -3.77 -19.83
N GLY A 66 0.86 -2.75 -20.68
CA GLY A 66 -0.14 -2.57 -21.73
C GLY A 66 -1.59 -2.63 -21.20
N PRO A 67 -2.48 -3.41 -21.85
CA PRO A 67 -3.91 -3.44 -21.52
C PRO A 67 -4.24 -3.83 -20.08
N ALA A 68 -3.36 -4.57 -19.40
CA ALA A 68 -3.56 -4.97 -18.00
C ALA A 68 -3.54 -3.75 -17.06
N ARG A 69 -2.63 -2.79 -17.32
CA ARG A 69 -2.52 -1.55 -16.54
C ARG A 69 -3.76 -0.69 -16.69
N GLU A 70 -4.25 -0.52 -17.92
CA GLU A 70 -5.45 0.28 -18.20
C GLU A 70 -6.71 -0.29 -17.53
N GLN A 71 -6.85 -1.63 -17.52
CA GLN A 71 -7.98 -2.29 -16.89
C GLN A 71 -7.97 -2.12 -15.36
N LEU A 72 -6.82 -2.28 -14.70
CA LEU A 72 -6.71 -2.03 -13.26
C LEU A 72 -6.76 -0.54 -12.91
N ALA A 73 -6.33 0.35 -13.81
CA ALA A 73 -6.55 1.79 -13.67
C ALA A 73 -8.05 2.13 -13.63
N ALA A 74 -8.87 1.51 -14.49
CA ALA A 74 -10.32 1.72 -14.47
C ALA A 74 -10.97 1.30 -13.14
N VAL A 75 -10.50 0.21 -12.53
CA VAL A 75 -10.93 -0.20 -11.18
C VAL A 75 -10.57 0.88 -10.16
N LEU A 76 -9.30 1.31 -10.11
CA LEU A 76 -8.86 2.29 -9.12
C LEU A 76 -9.53 3.66 -9.32
N GLN A 77 -9.79 4.08 -10.55
CA GLN A 77 -10.57 5.29 -10.85
C GLN A 77 -12.01 5.20 -10.34
N ALA A 78 -12.68 4.06 -10.50
CA ALA A 78 -14.03 3.87 -9.97
C ALA A 78 -14.05 3.88 -8.44
N TYR A 79 -13.02 3.31 -7.80
CA TYR A 79 -12.81 3.39 -6.35
C TYR A 79 -12.60 4.85 -5.90
N LEU A 80 -11.74 5.62 -6.57
CA LEU A 80 -11.49 7.03 -6.24
C LEU A 80 -12.75 7.89 -6.44
N ALA A 81 -13.56 7.63 -7.47
CA ALA A 81 -14.84 8.30 -7.63
C ALA A 81 -15.80 8.02 -6.46
N MET A 82 -15.76 6.81 -5.90
CA MET A 82 -16.53 6.46 -4.71
C MET A 82 -15.98 7.15 -3.46
N GLN A 83 -14.65 7.21 -3.31
CA GLN A 83 -13.96 7.91 -2.24
C GLN A 83 -14.38 9.39 -2.17
N VAL A 84 -14.29 10.11 -3.29
CA VAL A 84 -14.70 11.52 -3.40
C VAL A 84 -16.19 11.67 -3.06
N ALA A 85 -17.06 10.89 -3.68
CA ALA A 85 -18.49 10.97 -3.40
C ALA A 85 -18.85 10.74 -1.92
N LEU A 86 -18.15 9.85 -1.23
CA LEU A 86 -18.37 9.61 0.20
C LEU A 86 -17.80 10.70 1.10
N ALA A 87 -16.72 11.36 0.68
CA ALA A 87 -16.16 12.52 1.36
C ALA A 87 -17.10 13.74 1.22
N ASP A 88 -17.78 13.86 0.09
CA ASP A 88 -18.76 14.92 -0.18
C ASP A 88 -20.19 14.62 0.34
N ASP A 89 -20.39 13.51 1.06
CA ASP A 89 -21.71 13.02 1.50
C ASP A 89 -22.72 12.76 0.35
N GLU A 90 -22.23 12.60 -0.87
CA GLU A 90 -23.00 12.37 -2.10
C GLU A 90 -23.35 10.87 -2.29
N TRP A 91 -24.25 10.37 -1.44
CA TRP A 91 -24.61 8.95 -1.39
C TRP A 91 -25.02 8.34 -2.74
N LYS A 92 -25.82 9.04 -3.55
CA LYS A 92 -26.25 8.51 -4.87
C LYS A 92 -25.08 8.37 -5.85
N GLN A 93 -24.12 9.28 -5.78
CA GLN A 93 -22.91 9.20 -6.59
C GLN A 93 -22.02 8.06 -6.11
N ALA A 94 -21.94 7.83 -4.79
CA ALA A 94 -21.25 6.69 -4.22
C ALA A 94 -21.89 5.35 -4.65
N GLN A 95 -23.22 5.24 -4.70
CA GLN A 95 -23.90 4.04 -5.23
C GLN A 95 -23.54 3.80 -6.70
N ALA A 96 -23.57 4.84 -7.53
CA ALA A 96 -23.21 4.75 -8.95
C ALA A 96 -21.73 4.37 -9.14
N ALA A 97 -20.83 4.93 -8.33
CA ALA A 97 -19.42 4.56 -8.32
C ALA A 97 -19.20 3.11 -7.88
N GLY A 98 -19.94 2.62 -6.88
CA GLY A 98 -19.94 1.21 -6.46
C GLY A 98 -20.33 0.25 -7.59
N SER A 99 -21.38 0.58 -8.36
CA SER A 99 -21.75 -0.21 -9.55
C SER A 99 -20.66 -0.20 -10.61
N ARG A 100 -20.10 0.98 -10.91
CA ARG A 100 -18.98 1.11 -11.86
C ARG A 100 -17.75 0.31 -11.42
N LEU A 101 -17.45 0.31 -10.13
CA LEU A 101 -16.33 -0.45 -9.55
C LEU A 101 -16.54 -1.96 -9.71
N ARG A 102 -17.74 -2.45 -9.40
CA ARG A 102 -18.11 -3.86 -9.62
C ARG A 102 -17.93 -4.25 -11.10
N ASP A 103 -18.45 -3.42 -12.01
CA ASP A 103 -18.43 -3.73 -13.44
C ASP A 103 -17.02 -3.63 -14.03
N ALA A 104 -16.22 -2.64 -13.58
CA ALA A 104 -14.81 -2.54 -13.93
C ALA A 104 -14.03 -3.77 -13.45
N ALA A 105 -14.25 -4.22 -12.21
CA ALA A 105 -13.57 -5.39 -11.66
C ALA A 105 -13.88 -6.68 -12.46
N LYS A 106 -15.14 -6.87 -12.87
CA LYS A 106 -15.56 -7.99 -13.73
C LYS A 106 -14.92 -7.96 -15.12
N ALA A 107 -14.66 -6.77 -15.64
CA ALA A 107 -14.14 -6.59 -16.99
C ALA A 107 -12.63 -6.86 -17.09
N VAL A 108 -11.91 -6.89 -15.96
CA VAL A 108 -10.46 -7.12 -15.93
C VAL A 108 -10.12 -8.53 -16.39
N LYS A 109 -9.26 -8.62 -17.40
CA LYS A 109 -8.71 -9.83 -17.99
C LYS A 109 -7.19 -9.76 -17.88
N LEU A 110 -6.64 -10.56 -16.98
CA LEU A 110 -5.21 -10.74 -16.80
C LEU A 110 -4.83 -12.18 -17.18
N GLU A 111 -3.53 -12.43 -17.33
CA GLU A 111 -2.96 -13.74 -17.66
C GLU A 111 -1.91 -14.18 -16.65
N GLY A 112 -1.62 -15.47 -16.61
CA GLY A 112 -0.59 -16.06 -15.75
C GLY A 112 -0.79 -15.75 -14.26
N GLN A 113 0.30 -15.46 -13.56
CA GLN A 113 0.29 -15.18 -12.13
C GLN A 113 -0.60 -13.99 -11.76
N ALA A 114 -0.68 -12.97 -12.62
CA ALA A 114 -1.52 -11.79 -12.40
C ALA A 114 -3.00 -12.17 -12.33
N ALA A 115 -3.46 -13.11 -13.16
CA ALA A 115 -4.83 -13.59 -13.16
C ALA A 115 -5.19 -14.35 -11.87
N GLU A 116 -4.31 -15.24 -11.43
CA GLU A 116 -4.50 -16.02 -10.21
C GLU A 116 -4.54 -15.12 -8.97
N THR A 117 -3.69 -14.09 -8.93
CA THR A 117 -3.69 -13.10 -7.85
C THR A 117 -4.91 -12.17 -7.91
N TRP A 118 -5.32 -11.73 -9.10
CA TRP A 118 -6.45 -10.82 -9.26
C TRP A 118 -7.81 -11.47 -8.96
N LYS A 119 -8.01 -12.74 -9.32
CA LYS A 119 -9.31 -13.42 -9.18
C LYS A 119 -9.95 -13.33 -7.78
N PRO A 120 -9.24 -13.61 -6.66
CA PRO A 120 -9.82 -13.42 -5.33
C PRO A 120 -10.09 -11.95 -5.00
N MET A 121 -9.25 -11.02 -5.45
CA MET A 121 -9.43 -9.58 -5.24
C MET A 121 -10.67 -9.07 -5.97
N ALA A 122 -10.83 -9.47 -7.23
CA ALA A 122 -11.99 -9.15 -8.07
C ALA A 122 -13.29 -9.54 -7.37
N ALA A 123 -13.36 -10.73 -6.76
CA ALA A 123 -14.54 -11.16 -6.02
C ALA A 123 -14.87 -10.24 -4.83
N VAL A 124 -13.87 -9.63 -4.18
CA VAL A 124 -14.09 -8.63 -3.12
C VAL A 124 -14.61 -7.33 -3.71
N PHE A 125 -13.95 -6.80 -4.76
CA PHE A 125 -14.41 -5.58 -5.45
C PHE A 125 -15.83 -5.71 -5.97
N GLU A 126 -16.16 -6.85 -6.58
CA GLU A 126 -17.48 -7.13 -7.11
C GLU A 126 -18.55 -7.14 -6.02
N ARG A 127 -18.34 -7.95 -4.98
CA ARG A 127 -19.31 -8.08 -3.89
C ARG A 127 -19.50 -6.76 -3.15
N ARG A 128 -18.40 -6.10 -2.76
CA ARG A 128 -18.48 -4.86 -1.98
C ARG A 128 -18.95 -3.68 -2.82
N GLY A 129 -18.57 -3.61 -4.10
CA GLY A 129 -19.13 -2.64 -5.05
C GLY A 129 -20.63 -2.80 -5.22
N ASP A 130 -21.13 -4.04 -5.28
CA ASP A 130 -22.56 -4.34 -5.34
C ASP A 130 -23.30 -3.97 -4.03
N GLU A 131 -22.72 -4.29 -2.87
CA GLU A 131 -23.25 -3.88 -1.56
C GLU A 131 -23.33 -2.36 -1.44
N ALA A 132 -22.31 -1.63 -1.90
CA ALA A 132 -22.32 -0.17 -1.94
C ALA A 132 -23.43 0.36 -2.86
N ALA A 133 -23.55 -0.22 -4.06
CA ALA A 133 -24.55 0.16 -5.04
C ALA A 133 -25.98 -0.08 -4.53
N GLN A 134 -26.20 -1.16 -3.76
CA GLN A 134 -27.51 -1.54 -3.22
C GLN A 134 -27.77 -1.02 -1.80
N SER A 135 -26.83 -0.27 -1.22
CA SER A 135 -26.99 0.32 0.11
C SER A 135 -28.29 1.12 0.21
N LYS A 136 -28.89 1.15 1.41
CA LYS A 136 -30.14 1.90 1.68
C LYS A 136 -29.88 3.25 2.35
N ALA A 137 -28.65 3.49 2.78
CA ALA A 137 -28.18 4.72 3.39
C ALA A 137 -26.65 4.84 3.19
N ILE A 138 -26.10 6.03 3.41
CA ILE A 138 -24.69 6.33 3.18
C ILE A 138 -23.76 5.49 4.07
N GLU A 139 -24.21 5.13 5.27
CA GLU A 139 -23.49 4.29 6.22
C GLU A 139 -23.23 2.90 5.64
N GLY A 140 -24.20 2.37 4.87
CA GLY A 140 -24.02 1.10 4.14
C GLY A 140 -22.95 1.20 3.06
N ALA A 141 -22.92 2.32 2.32
CA ALA A 141 -21.88 2.57 1.32
C ALA A 141 -20.50 2.75 1.97
N ARG A 142 -20.41 3.43 3.12
CA ARG A 142 -19.17 3.56 3.92
C ARG A 142 -18.69 2.22 4.48
N GLY A 143 -19.60 1.36 4.92
CA GLY A 143 -19.27 0.00 5.36
C GLY A 143 -18.65 -0.84 4.24
N ALA A 144 -19.23 -0.78 3.04
CA ALA A 144 -18.65 -1.41 1.86
C ALA A 144 -17.29 -0.79 1.47
N PHE A 145 -17.19 0.54 1.54
CA PHE A 145 -15.96 1.28 1.24
C PHE A 145 -14.79 0.88 2.15
N LEU A 146 -15.04 0.57 3.43
CA LEU A 146 -14.00 0.08 4.33
C LEU A 146 -13.33 -1.20 3.82
N ALA A 147 -14.11 -2.16 3.32
CA ALA A 147 -13.55 -3.38 2.75
C ALA A 147 -12.85 -3.10 1.41
N LEU A 148 -13.42 -2.21 0.59
CA LEU A 148 -12.82 -1.80 -0.67
C LEU A 148 -11.50 -1.04 -0.50
N SER A 149 -11.33 -0.28 0.58
CA SER A 149 -10.10 0.47 0.84
C SER A 149 -8.95 -0.45 1.22
N ILE A 150 -9.22 -1.49 2.01
CA ILE A 150 -8.27 -2.58 2.31
C ILE A 150 -7.86 -3.29 1.02
N GLU A 151 -8.82 -3.65 0.17
CA GLU A 151 -8.55 -4.35 -1.08
C GLU A 151 -7.77 -3.48 -2.08
N SER A 152 -8.09 -2.17 -2.15
CA SER A 152 -7.39 -1.21 -3.01
C SER A 152 -5.97 -0.95 -2.52
N LYS A 153 -5.75 -0.96 -1.19
CA LYS A 153 -4.40 -0.94 -0.63
C LYS A 153 -3.61 -2.16 -1.09
N ALA A 154 -4.19 -3.36 -1.01
CA ALA A 154 -3.56 -4.58 -1.49
C ALA A 154 -3.25 -4.52 -3.01
N LEU A 155 -4.14 -3.91 -3.81
CA LEU A 155 -3.90 -3.67 -5.23
C LEU A 155 -2.63 -2.85 -5.45
N LEU A 156 -2.47 -1.73 -4.74
CA LEU A 156 -1.25 -0.91 -4.85
C LEU A 156 0.02 -1.61 -4.35
N GLN A 157 -0.11 -2.53 -3.38
CA GLN A 157 1.02 -3.30 -2.87
C GLN A 157 1.48 -4.39 -3.84
N ILE A 158 0.53 -5.03 -4.54
CA ILE A 158 0.79 -6.17 -5.43
C ILE A 158 1.08 -5.73 -6.85
N PHE A 159 0.30 -4.80 -7.40
CA PHE A 159 0.34 -4.42 -8.82
C PHE A 159 0.90 -3.01 -9.08
N GLY A 160 1.14 -2.26 -8.01
CA GLY A 160 1.56 -0.86 -8.09
C GLY A 160 0.42 0.09 -8.43
N ASN A 161 0.73 1.37 -8.52
CA ASN A 161 -0.20 2.40 -8.96
C ASN A 161 -0.37 2.33 -10.49
N PRO A 162 -1.53 1.86 -10.99
CA PRO A 162 -1.76 1.74 -12.43
C PRO A 162 -2.06 3.08 -13.10
N LEU A 163 -2.30 4.16 -12.34
CA LEU A 163 -2.64 5.48 -12.87
C LEU A 163 -1.41 6.22 -13.39
N GLU A 164 -1.67 7.31 -14.10
CA GLU A 164 -0.65 8.26 -14.57
C GLU A 164 -0.44 9.44 -13.60
N VAL A 165 -1.13 9.42 -12.46
CA VAL A 165 -1.01 10.43 -11.40
C VAL A 165 -0.70 9.77 -10.05
N PRO A 166 0.00 10.47 -9.14
CA PRO A 166 0.24 9.95 -7.81
C PRO A 166 -1.07 9.78 -7.03
N VAL A 167 -1.07 8.80 -6.13
CA VAL A 167 -2.14 8.58 -5.16
C VAL A 167 -1.56 8.55 -3.75
N ARG A 168 -2.36 8.90 -2.75
CA ARG A 168 -1.95 8.96 -1.35
C ARG A 168 -2.70 7.94 -0.52
N LEU A 169 -1.98 7.27 0.37
CA LEU A 169 -2.58 6.50 1.45
C LEU A 169 -2.86 7.45 2.61
N ALA A 170 -4.13 7.66 2.90
CA ALA A 170 -4.59 8.44 4.05
C ALA A 170 -5.06 7.52 5.17
N PHE A 171 -5.06 8.02 6.41
CA PHE A 171 -5.49 7.29 7.59
C PHE A 171 -6.27 8.18 8.56
N CYS A 172 -7.31 7.62 9.19
CA CYS A 172 -8.05 8.26 10.27
C CYS A 172 -8.17 7.27 11.45
N PRO A 173 -7.71 7.61 12.66
CA PRO A 173 -7.76 6.71 13.83
C PRO A 173 -9.18 6.47 14.35
N MET A 174 -10.11 7.40 14.12
CA MET A 174 -11.50 7.29 14.60
C MET A 174 -12.40 6.48 13.66
N ALA A 175 -11.94 6.24 12.42
CA ALA A 175 -12.69 5.44 11.47
C ALA A 175 -12.76 3.97 11.93
N ASN A 176 -13.74 3.22 11.40
CA ASN A 176 -13.96 1.81 11.75
C ASN A 176 -14.12 1.58 13.27
N ALA A 177 -15.03 2.33 13.90
CA ALA A 177 -15.31 2.25 15.34
C ALA A 177 -14.05 2.42 16.21
N ASP A 178 -13.29 3.49 15.96
CA ASP A 178 -12.04 3.84 16.67
C ASP A 178 -10.91 2.80 16.56
N ALA A 179 -11.04 1.80 15.67
CA ALA A 179 -9.96 0.87 15.34
C ALA A 179 -9.00 1.44 14.28
N GLY A 180 -9.36 2.56 13.67
CA GLY A 180 -8.65 3.18 12.56
C GLY A 180 -8.97 2.56 11.20
N ALA A 181 -8.92 3.38 10.16
CA ALA A 181 -9.04 2.91 8.79
C ALA A 181 -8.18 3.73 7.83
N GLU A 182 -7.72 3.07 6.77
CA GLU A 182 -6.93 3.66 5.70
C GLU A 182 -7.74 3.71 4.41
N TRP A 183 -7.49 4.72 3.59
CA TRP A 183 -8.04 4.83 2.24
C TRP A 183 -7.03 5.41 1.26
N ILE A 184 -7.29 5.24 -0.03
CA ILE A 184 -6.48 5.84 -1.08
C ILE A 184 -7.25 7.04 -1.64
N GLN A 185 -6.57 8.16 -1.85
CA GLN A 185 -7.13 9.35 -2.50
C GLN A 185 -6.13 9.96 -3.49
N ALA A 186 -6.61 10.80 -4.41
CA ALA A 186 -5.74 11.47 -5.37
C ALA A 186 -5.10 12.74 -4.77
N ASP A 187 -5.89 13.55 -4.07
CA ASP A 187 -5.45 14.85 -3.55
C ASP A 187 -4.55 14.74 -2.31
N GLU A 188 -3.71 15.76 -2.13
CA GLU A 188 -2.78 15.88 -1.00
C GLU A 188 -3.49 16.32 0.29
N THR A 189 -4.63 17.00 0.16
CA THR A 189 -5.44 17.38 1.31
C THR A 189 -6.32 16.19 1.69
N VAL A 190 -6.33 15.82 2.96
CA VAL A 190 -7.15 14.71 3.49
C VAL A 190 -8.63 14.98 3.19
N ASP A 191 -9.31 14.06 2.52
CA ASP A 191 -10.76 14.04 2.27
C ASP A 191 -11.37 12.75 2.82
N ASN A 192 -11.82 12.82 4.08
CA ASN A 192 -12.23 11.67 4.88
C ASN A 192 -13.58 11.10 4.46
N SER A 193 -13.54 10.06 3.64
CA SER A 193 -14.72 9.35 3.13
C SER A 193 -15.52 8.59 4.19
N TYR A 194 -14.97 8.37 5.39
CA TYR A 194 -15.68 7.69 6.48
C TYR A 194 -16.61 8.63 7.26
N PHE A 195 -16.35 9.93 7.25
CA PHE A 195 -17.11 10.90 8.03
C PHE A 195 -17.68 12.07 7.22
N GLY A 196 -17.26 12.25 5.97
CA GLY A 196 -17.77 13.29 5.09
C GLY A 196 -17.60 14.69 5.69
N ALA A 197 -18.59 15.56 5.52
CA ALA A 197 -18.55 16.94 5.99
C ALA A 197 -18.32 17.07 7.52
N ALA A 198 -18.70 16.07 8.32
CA ALA A 198 -18.56 16.11 9.77
C ALA A 198 -17.09 16.16 10.22
N MET A 199 -16.19 15.48 9.50
CA MET A 199 -14.76 15.41 9.81
C MET A 199 -13.92 15.30 8.54
N LEU A 200 -14.24 16.10 7.52
CA LEU A 200 -13.68 15.98 6.16
C LEU A 200 -12.15 15.99 6.16
N ARG A 201 -11.54 16.80 7.03
CA ARG A 201 -10.09 16.97 7.13
C ARG A 201 -9.43 16.16 8.24
N CYS A 202 -10.19 15.28 8.90
CA CYS A 202 -9.64 14.43 9.97
C CYS A 202 -8.84 13.28 9.38
N GLY A 203 -7.57 13.20 9.74
CA GLY A 203 -6.66 12.14 9.33
C GLY A 203 -5.30 12.69 8.93
N GLU A 204 -4.48 11.82 8.37
CA GLU A 204 -3.13 12.13 7.92
C GLU A 204 -2.81 11.40 6.61
N ILE A 205 -1.93 11.98 5.80
CA ILE A 205 -1.31 11.28 4.67
C ILE A 205 -0.11 10.50 5.19
N ARG A 206 -0.09 9.19 4.95
CA ARG A 206 0.99 8.29 5.40
C ARG A 206 1.99 7.94 4.32
N ALA A 207 1.54 7.89 3.07
CA ALA A 207 2.39 7.56 1.94
C ALA A 207 1.87 8.18 0.66
N THR A 208 2.78 8.42 -0.29
CA THR A 208 2.46 8.77 -1.68
C THR A 208 3.01 7.67 -2.57
N VAL A 209 2.21 7.24 -3.54
CA VAL A 209 2.54 6.19 -4.50
C VAL A 209 2.52 6.82 -5.89
N GLU A 210 3.71 7.05 -6.44
CA GLU A 210 3.89 7.58 -7.79
C GLU A 210 3.40 6.58 -8.86
N PRO A 211 3.08 7.06 -10.08
CA PRO A 211 2.74 6.19 -11.21
C PRO A 211 3.72 5.03 -11.39
N GLY A 212 3.19 3.81 -11.48
CA GLY A 212 3.98 2.58 -11.64
C GLY A 212 4.78 2.14 -10.39
N GLN A 213 4.78 2.91 -9.31
CA GLN A 213 5.40 2.51 -8.04
C GLN A 213 4.45 1.68 -7.18
N TYR A 214 5.01 0.93 -6.25
CA TYR A 214 4.26 0.09 -5.32
C TYR A 214 4.10 0.77 -3.98
N LEU A 215 2.96 0.54 -3.34
CA LEU A 215 2.81 0.93 -1.95
C LEU A 215 3.69 0.00 -1.10
N LEU A 216 4.80 0.53 -0.61
CA LEU A 216 5.64 -0.19 0.35
C LEU A 216 4.90 -0.24 1.69
N GLY A 217 4.96 -1.37 2.37
CA GLY A 217 4.32 -1.54 3.67
C GLY A 217 4.78 -0.43 4.62
N SER A 218 3.85 0.41 5.07
CA SER A 218 4.07 1.27 6.21
C SER A 218 4.28 0.39 7.43
N ALA A 219 5.50 0.41 7.98
CA ALA A 219 5.80 -0.23 9.26
C ALA A 219 4.78 0.27 10.30
N ARG A 220 4.10 -0.67 10.95
CA ARG A 220 3.25 -0.37 12.11
C ARG A 220 4.10 0.01 13.30
#